data_AF-A0A660QNG8-F1
#
_entry.id   AF-A0A660QNG8-F1
#
_cell.length_a   1.000
_cell.length_b   1.000
_cell.length_c   1.000
_cell.angle_alpha   90.00
_cell.angle_beta   90.00
_cell.angle_gamma   90.00
#
_symmetry.space_group_name_H-M   'P 1'
#
loop_
_entity.id
_entity.type
_entity.pdbx_description
1 polymer ?
#
loop_
_entity_poly.entity_id
_entity_poly.type
_entity_poly.pdbx_seq_one_letter_code
_entity_poly.pdbx_strand_id
1 'polypeptide(L)'
;GGIMWFKLENGVMSPMKKHLGSIFEKIAEGLKMKEGDVLLFSFGEDRDPLNEGLGNLRLKIGKEHFPEKAQGFDILWIVDFPFFEWSDEEKRFVARHHPFTMPVLEDIERYKNEPEKIRALSYDIVVNGYELGGGSIRIHNRKIQEKIFEMLGISKEEALEKFGFLLEAFECGAPPHGGIALGLDRFVAILAGEESIRDVIAFPKTGSGVCLMTGAPSEVRDTQLKELKIELVEEVPNDE
;
A
#
# COMPACT_ATOMS: atom_id res chain seq x y z
N GLY A 1 -0.14 18.73 11.89
CA GLY A 1 -1.41 19.49 11.97
C GLY A 1 -2.16 19.12 13.24
N GLY A 2 -3.06 19.98 13.72
CA GLY A 2 -3.96 19.65 14.84
C GLY A 2 -5.28 19.06 14.36
N ILE A 3 -6.03 18.40 15.25
CA ILE A 3 -7.42 18.00 15.00
C ILE A 3 -8.34 19.09 15.57
N MET A 4 -9.29 19.54 14.75
CA MET A 4 -10.33 20.48 15.15
C MET A 4 -11.69 19.80 15.06
N TRP A 5 -12.68 20.41 15.73
CA TRP A 5 -14.03 19.88 15.74
C TRP A 5 -15.10 20.97 15.83
N PHE A 6 -16.29 20.61 15.37
CA PHE A 6 -17.51 21.31 15.75
C PHE A 6 -18.65 20.32 15.92
N LYS A 7 -19.62 20.66 16.77
CA LYS A 7 -20.83 19.87 17.05
C LYS A 7 -22.06 20.69 16.73
N LEU A 8 -23.13 20.03 16.27
CA LEU A 8 -24.47 20.62 16.27
C LEU A 8 -25.16 20.33 17.59
N GLU A 9 -25.35 21.37 18.41
CA GLU A 9 -26.11 21.31 19.64
C GLU A 9 -26.77 22.67 19.92
N ASN A 10 -28.07 22.79 19.65
CA ASN A 10 -28.81 24.05 19.64
C ASN A 10 -28.10 25.14 18.81
N GLY A 11 -27.56 24.73 17.66
CA GLY A 11 -26.67 25.51 16.80
C GLY A 11 -25.22 25.00 16.83
N VAL A 12 -24.31 25.70 16.14
CA VAL A 12 -22.90 25.27 16.06
C VAL A 12 -22.18 25.52 17.39
N MET A 13 -21.48 24.50 17.90
CA MET A 13 -20.52 24.60 18.99
C MET A 13 -19.11 24.24 18.51
N SER A 14 -18.14 25.13 18.70
CA SER A 14 -16.73 24.90 18.33
C SER A 14 -15.81 25.88 19.08
N PRO A 15 -14.57 25.49 19.42
CA PRO A 15 -13.54 26.44 19.87
C PRO A 15 -13.31 27.59 18.87
N MET A 16 -13.57 27.37 17.58
CA MET A 16 -13.38 28.36 16.51
C MET A 16 -14.67 29.07 16.07
N LYS A 17 -15.77 28.95 16.82
CA LYS A 17 -17.08 29.52 16.44
C LYS A 17 -17.02 31.01 16.09
N LYS A 18 -16.20 31.80 16.82
CA LYS A 18 -16.03 33.24 16.58
C LYS A 18 -15.40 33.57 15.22
N HIS A 19 -14.60 32.66 14.66
CA HIS A 19 -13.86 32.88 13.43
C HIS A 19 -14.54 32.26 12.21
N LEU A 20 -15.22 31.11 12.38
CA LEU A 20 -15.73 30.28 11.29
C LEU A 20 -17.23 29.97 11.40
N GLY A 21 -18.00 30.68 12.23
CA GLY A 21 -19.40 30.36 12.54
C GLY A 21 -20.30 30.11 11.33
N SER A 22 -20.39 31.07 10.39
CA SER A 22 -21.22 30.92 9.18
C SER A 22 -20.70 29.86 8.20
N ILE A 23 -19.41 29.53 8.26
CA ILE A 23 -18.82 28.45 7.47
C ILE A 23 -19.24 27.09 8.04
N PHE A 24 -19.22 26.92 9.36
CA PHE A 24 -19.67 25.68 10.00
C PHE A 24 -21.15 25.39 9.72
N GLU A 25 -22.01 26.41 9.68
CA GLU A 25 -23.42 26.25 9.29
C GLU A 25 -23.55 25.72 7.85
N LYS A 26 -22.80 26.28 6.90
CA LYS A 26 -22.77 25.80 5.51
C LYS A 26 -22.23 24.38 5.38
N ILE A 27 -21.18 24.04 6.15
CA ILE A 27 -20.62 22.69 6.16
C ILE A 27 -21.65 21.70 6.73
N ALA A 28 -22.29 22.04 7.84
CA ALA A 28 -23.32 21.24 8.46
C ALA A 28 -24.50 20.97 7.50
N GLU A 29 -24.93 21.99 6.76
CA GLU A 29 -25.97 21.85 5.73
C GLU A 29 -25.50 20.94 4.58
N GLY A 30 -24.30 21.18 4.05
CA GLY A 30 -23.73 20.40 2.95
C GLY A 30 -23.53 18.92 3.28
N LEU A 31 -23.15 18.62 4.53
CA LEU A 31 -22.97 17.26 5.04
C LEU A 31 -24.26 16.66 5.63
N LYS A 32 -25.36 17.43 5.65
CA LYS A 32 -26.65 17.02 6.21
C LYS A 32 -26.54 16.52 7.65
N MET A 33 -25.71 17.19 8.45
CA MET A 33 -25.50 16.89 9.86
C MET A 33 -26.81 17.09 10.65
N LYS A 34 -27.02 16.24 11.66
CA LYS A 34 -28.16 16.28 12.57
C LYS A 34 -27.74 16.79 13.94
N GLU A 35 -28.73 17.19 14.73
CA GLU A 35 -28.54 17.53 16.14
C GLU A 35 -27.84 16.37 16.87
N GLY A 36 -26.76 16.68 17.59
CA GLY A 36 -25.90 15.70 18.26
C GLY A 36 -24.67 15.27 17.45
N ASP A 37 -24.64 15.49 16.13
CA ASP A 37 -23.50 15.10 15.30
C ASP A 37 -22.26 15.94 15.59
N VAL A 38 -21.09 15.28 15.55
CA VAL A 38 -19.77 15.89 15.71
C VAL A 38 -18.97 15.68 14.43
N LEU A 39 -18.38 16.76 13.92
CA LEU A 39 -17.46 16.71 12.80
C LEU A 39 -16.03 16.94 13.31
N LEU A 40 -15.14 16.00 13.00
CA LEU A 40 -13.70 16.12 13.23
C LEU A 40 -13.01 16.42 11.90
N PHE A 41 -12.08 17.37 11.89
CA PHE A 41 -11.38 17.77 10.67
C PHE A 41 -9.97 18.23 10.98
N SER A 42 -9.11 18.17 9.96
CA SER A 42 -7.76 18.73 9.99
C SER A 42 -7.50 19.50 8.70
N PHE A 43 -6.49 20.37 8.70
CA PHE A 43 -6.13 21.22 7.58
C PHE A 43 -4.60 21.33 7.49
N GLY A 44 -4.12 21.46 6.27
CA GLY A 44 -2.70 21.52 5.91
C GLY A 44 -2.55 21.53 4.40
N GLU A 45 -1.35 21.84 3.92
CA GLU A 45 -1.05 21.89 2.49
C GLU A 45 -0.97 20.49 1.88
N ASP A 46 -0.33 19.56 2.60
CA ASP A 46 -0.24 18.16 2.21
C ASP A 46 -1.46 17.37 2.69
N ARG A 47 -2.13 16.68 1.76
CA ARG A 47 -3.34 15.91 2.04
C ARG A 47 -3.05 14.51 2.58
N ASP A 48 -1.91 13.92 2.24
CA ASP A 48 -1.63 12.52 2.54
C ASP A 48 -1.49 12.24 4.05
N PRO A 49 -0.67 12.97 4.82
CA PRO A 49 -0.59 12.78 6.27
C PRO A 49 -1.90 13.13 6.99
N LEU A 50 -2.70 14.05 6.42
CA LEU A 50 -4.02 14.39 6.97
C LEU A 50 -5.02 13.24 6.77
N ASN A 51 -5.06 12.66 5.57
CA ASN A 51 -5.92 11.52 5.25
C ASN A 51 -5.55 10.31 6.09
N GLU A 52 -4.25 10.03 6.24
CA GLU A 52 -3.76 8.93 7.08
C GLU A 52 -4.16 9.12 8.55
N GLY A 53 -3.90 10.30 9.12
CA GLY A 53 -4.24 10.60 10.51
C GLY A 53 -5.74 10.53 10.78
N LEU A 54 -6.57 11.12 9.92
CA LEU A 54 -8.04 11.08 10.05
C LEU A 54 -8.60 9.67 9.78
N GLY A 55 -8.00 8.92 8.85
CA GLY A 55 -8.34 7.52 8.58
C GLY A 55 -8.11 6.63 9.79
N ASN A 56 -6.96 6.75 10.44
CA ASN A 56 -6.63 6.04 11.67
C ASN A 56 -7.57 6.41 12.82
N LEU A 57 -7.91 7.69 12.96
CA LEU A 57 -8.90 8.15 13.95
C LEU A 57 -10.29 7.57 13.68
N ARG A 58 -10.72 7.53 12.42
CA ARG A 58 -12.00 6.92 12.00
C ARG A 58 -12.05 5.45 12.40
N LEU A 59 -10.98 4.69 12.15
CA LEU A 59 -10.90 3.28 12.51
C LEU A 59 -10.96 3.08 14.03
N LYS A 60 -10.24 3.90 14.80
CA LYS A 60 -10.25 3.85 16.26
C LYS A 60 -11.65 4.12 16.84
N ILE A 61 -12.30 5.20 16.41
CA ILE A 61 -13.67 5.53 16.83
C ILE A 61 -14.65 4.42 16.44
N GLY A 62 -14.51 3.88 15.22
CA GLY A 62 -15.32 2.75 14.75
C GLY A 62 -15.21 1.53 15.66
N LYS A 63 -13.99 1.13 16.01
CA LYS A 63 -13.73 -0.03 16.87
C LYS A 63 -14.24 0.16 18.30
N GLU A 64 -14.08 1.36 18.87
CA GLU A 64 -14.43 1.65 20.27
C GLU A 64 -15.92 1.94 20.48
N HIS A 65 -16.57 2.62 19.53
CA HIS A 65 -17.94 3.14 19.72
C HIS A 65 -19.00 2.53 18.80
N PHE A 66 -18.59 1.85 17.73
CA PHE A 66 -19.52 1.28 16.74
C PHE A 66 -19.15 -0.15 16.30
N PRO A 67 -18.75 -1.06 17.22
CA PRO A 67 -18.30 -2.41 16.85
C PRO A 67 -19.38 -3.22 16.14
N GLU A 68 -20.67 -2.93 16.40
CA GLU A 68 -21.81 -3.58 15.75
C GLU A 68 -21.89 -3.30 14.25
N LYS A 69 -21.25 -2.24 13.76
CA LYS A 69 -21.22 -1.91 12.33
C LYS A 69 -20.21 -2.74 11.53
N ALA A 70 -19.31 -3.45 12.20
CA ALA A 70 -18.27 -4.27 11.57
C ALA A 70 -18.68 -5.76 11.48
N GLN A 71 -19.93 -6.04 11.11
CA GLN A 71 -20.45 -7.40 10.96
C GLN A 71 -20.51 -7.82 9.50
N GLY A 72 -20.17 -9.09 9.22
CA GLY A 72 -20.20 -9.65 7.88
C GLY A 72 -18.93 -9.37 7.07
N PHE A 73 -19.06 -9.40 5.74
CA PHE A 73 -17.95 -9.19 4.81
C PHE A 73 -18.31 -8.10 3.81
N ASP A 74 -17.59 -6.98 3.90
CA ASP A 74 -17.59 -5.91 2.91
C ASP A 74 -16.38 -6.11 1.99
N ILE A 75 -16.66 -6.40 0.72
CA ILE A 75 -15.65 -6.68 -0.30
C ILE A 75 -15.67 -5.55 -1.34
N LEU A 76 -14.51 -4.99 -1.66
CA LEU A 76 -14.36 -3.97 -2.68
C LEU A 76 -13.08 -4.15 -3.49
N TRP A 77 -13.09 -3.61 -4.70
CA TRP A 77 -11.91 -3.49 -5.56
C TRP A 77 -11.43 -2.05 -5.58
N ILE A 78 -10.14 -1.86 -5.36
CA ILE A 78 -9.46 -0.59 -5.63
C ILE A 78 -8.74 -0.74 -6.96
N VAL A 79 -8.96 0.21 -7.87
CA VAL A 79 -8.43 0.22 -9.24
C VAL A 79 -7.91 1.61 -9.57
N ASP A 80 -7.34 1.79 -10.76
CA ASP A 80 -6.81 3.08 -11.24
C ASP A 80 -5.69 3.66 -10.35
N PHE A 81 -4.86 2.78 -9.79
CA PHE A 81 -3.65 3.20 -9.09
C PHE A 81 -2.71 3.96 -10.02
N PRO A 82 -1.96 4.96 -9.51
CA PRO A 82 -0.86 5.55 -10.27
C PRO A 82 0.24 4.49 -10.46
N PHE A 83 0.86 4.53 -11.63
CA PHE A 83 1.95 3.63 -12.00
C PHE A 83 3.24 3.99 -11.23
N PHE A 84 3.53 5.29 -11.21
CA PHE A 84 4.73 5.85 -10.62
C PHE A 84 4.40 6.50 -9.27
N GLU A 85 5.33 6.39 -8.33
CA GLU A 85 5.31 7.14 -7.07
C GLU A 85 6.66 7.80 -6.84
N TRP A 86 6.65 8.97 -6.20
CA TRP A 86 7.88 9.67 -5.86
C TRP A 86 8.52 9.02 -4.64
N SER A 87 9.78 8.60 -4.76
CA SER A 87 10.57 8.12 -3.63
C SER A 87 11.40 9.27 -3.06
N ASP A 88 11.13 9.62 -1.80
CA ASP A 88 11.93 10.62 -1.08
C ASP A 88 13.32 10.11 -0.72
N GLU A 89 13.50 8.80 -0.62
CA GLU A 89 14.80 8.16 -0.36
C GLU A 89 15.68 8.20 -1.61
N GLU A 90 15.14 7.77 -2.75
CA GLU A 90 15.89 7.67 -4.00
C GLU A 90 15.88 8.96 -4.84
N LYS A 91 15.10 9.96 -4.43
CA LYS A 91 14.90 11.24 -5.13
C LYS A 91 14.55 11.08 -6.61
N ARG A 92 13.72 10.07 -6.91
CA ARG A 92 13.24 9.75 -8.26
C ARG A 92 11.86 9.08 -8.21
N PHE A 93 11.22 8.99 -9.37
CA PHE A 93 10.03 8.15 -9.51
C PHE A 93 10.41 6.68 -9.54
N VAL A 94 9.71 5.90 -8.73
CA VAL A 94 9.78 4.43 -8.69
C VAL A 94 8.44 3.83 -9.11
N ALA A 95 8.42 2.54 -9.40
CA ALA A 95 7.18 1.85 -9.70
C ALA A 95 6.44 1.59 -8.38
N ARG A 96 5.17 2.01 -8.29
CA ARG A 96 4.32 1.77 -7.12
C ARG A 96 3.97 0.29 -6.94
N HIS A 97 3.87 -0.43 -8.04
CA HIS A 97 3.73 -1.89 -8.06
C HIS A 97 4.96 -2.49 -8.75
N HIS A 98 4.83 -3.69 -9.31
CA HIS A 98 5.91 -4.27 -10.11
C HIS A 98 6.18 -3.47 -11.40
N PRO A 99 7.45 -3.23 -11.81
CA PRO A 99 7.82 -2.57 -13.08
C PRO A 99 7.35 -3.27 -14.37
N PHE A 100 6.69 -4.43 -14.25
CA PHE A 100 6.11 -5.19 -15.37
C PHE A 100 4.59 -5.00 -15.46
N THR A 101 4.01 -4.18 -14.60
CA THR A 101 2.60 -3.80 -14.69
C THR A 101 2.37 -3.06 -15.99
N MET A 102 1.23 -3.27 -16.64
CA MET A 102 0.85 -2.55 -17.84
C MET A 102 0.33 -1.16 -17.46
N PRO A 103 0.88 -0.06 -18.00
CA PRO A 103 0.27 1.25 -17.87
C PRO A 103 -0.98 1.36 -18.74
N VAL A 104 -1.86 2.31 -18.44
CA VAL A 104 -2.87 2.77 -19.41
C VAL A 104 -2.12 3.46 -20.56
N LEU A 105 -2.21 2.91 -21.76
CA LEU A 105 -1.33 3.30 -22.87
C LEU A 105 -1.55 4.75 -23.31
N GLU A 106 -2.81 5.22 -23.26
CA GLU A 106 -3.17 6.59 -23.58
C GLU A 106 -2.55 7.60 -22.61
N ASP A 107 -2.35 7.19 -21.36
CA ASP A 107 -1.80 8.04 -20.30
C ASP A 107 -0.31 8.29 -20.51
N ILE A 108 0.44 7.35 -21.11
CA ILE A 108 1.89 7.50 -21.31
C ILE A 108 2.23 8.75 -22.14
N GLU A 109 1.50 8.96 -23.24
CA GLU A 109 1.75 10.13 -24.09
C GLU A 109 1.10 11.39 -23.51
N ARG A 110 -0.10 11.25 -22.92
CA ARG A 110 -0.84 12.35 -22.32
C ARG A 110 -0.11 13.00 -21.15
N TYR A 111 0.57 12.19 -20.33
CA TYR A 111 1.22 12.62 -19.08
C TYR A 111 2.74 12.42 -19.13
N LYS A 112 3.35 12.56 -20.30
CA LYS A 112 4.80 12.40 -20.50
C LYS A 112 5.66 13.23 -19.52
N ASN A 113 5.16 14.39 -19.09
CA ASN A 113 5.84 15.29 -18.15
C ASN A 113 5.27 15.24 -16.72
N GLU A 114 4.28 14.38 -16.46
CA GLU A 114 3.56 14.24 -15.18
C GLU A 114 3.37 12.74 -14.86
N PRO A 115 4.47 11.99 -14.66
CA PRO A 115 4.43 10.53 -14.57
C PRO A 115 3.52 10.01 -13.44
N GLU A 116 3.33 10.76 -12.37
CA GLU A 116 2.42 10.44 -11.27
C GLU A 116 0.94 10.32 -11.69
N LYS A 117 0.56 10.88 -12.84
CA LYS A 117 -0.81 10.79 -13.39
C LYS A 117 -1.02 9.58 -14.29
N ILE A 118 0.04 8.85 -14.63
CA ILE A 118 -0.07 7.66 -15.47
C ILE A 118 -0.69 6.55 -14.64
N ARG A 119 -1.85 6.05 -15.05
CA ARG A 119 -2.50 4.95 -14.34
C ARG A 119 -1.90 3.61 -14.71
N ALA A 120 -1.87 2.72 -13.74
CA ALA A 120 -1.55 1.32 -13.90
C ALA A 120 -2.84 0.49 -14.08
N LEU A 121 -2.76 -0.54 -14.92
CA LEU A 121 -3.76 -1.61 -14.97
C LEU A 121 -3.53 -2.60 -13.81
N SER A 122 -3.53 -2.08 -12.58
CA SER A 122 -3.47 -2.85 -11.34
C SER A 122 -4.75 -2.71 -10.52
N TYR A 123 -4.93 -3.67 -9.63
CA TYR A 123 -6.13 -3.82 -8.83
C TYR A 123 -5.84 -4.54 -7.53
N ASP A 124 -6.45 -4.07 -6.45
CA ASP A 124 -6.39 -4.70 -5.14
C ASP A 124 -7.79 -5.09 -4.68
N ILE A 125 -7.92 -6.29 -4.13
CA ILE A 125 -9.12 -6.74 -3.43
C ILE A 125 -8.96 -6.47 -1.94
N VAL A 126 -9.94 -5.76 -1.37
CA VAL A 126 -9.97 -5.39 0.04
C VAL A 126 -11.20 -6.02 0.67
N VAL A 127 -11.02 -6.63 1.84
CA VAL A 127 -12.10 -7.23 2.65
C VAL A 127 -12.04 -6.66 4.05
N ASN A 128 -13.13 -6.03 4.51
CA ASN A 128 -13.25 -5.42 5.84
C ASN A 128 -12.09 -4.47 6.21
N GLY A 129 -11.52 -3.79 5.21
CA GLY A 129 -10.39 -2.87 5.38
C GLY A 129 -9.00 -3.51 5.36
N TYR A 130 -8.91 -4.84 5.19
CA TYR A 130 -7.65 -5.53 4.95
C TYR A 130 -7.44 -5.76 3.46
N GLU A 131 -6.23 -5.48 2.97
CA GLU A 131 -5.80 -5.96 1.65
C GLU A 131 -5.75 -7.49 1.69
N LEU A 132 -6.59 -8.12 0.86
CA LEU A 132 -6.62 -9.57 0.70
C LEU A 132 -5.64 -10.02 -0.37
N GLY A 133 -5.35 -9.17 -1.35
CA GLY A 133 -4.40 -9.44 -2.41
C GLY A 133 -4.49 -8.42 -3.53
N GLY A 134 -3.51 -8.51 -4.43
CA GLY A 134 -3.34 -7.56 -5.52
C GLY A 134 -2.88 -8.24 -6.79
N GLY A 135 -3.09 -7.55 -7.90
CA GLY A 135 -2.78 -8.06 -9.22
C GLY A 135 -2.61 -6.96 -10.25
N SER A 136 -2.08 -7.33 -11.40
CA SER A 136 -2.02 -6.42 -12.54
C SER A 136 -2.01 -7.14 -13.87
N ILE A 137 -2.44 -6.42 -14.90
CA ILE A 137 -2.16 -6.80 -16.29
C ILE A 137 -0.67 -6.56 -16.52
N ARG A 138 -0.01 -7.50 -17.20
CA ARG A 138 1.43 -7.46 -17.43
C ARG A 138 1.77 -6.92 -18.80
N ILE A 139 2.90 -6.22 -18.87
CA ILE A 139 3.52 -5.86 -20.13
C ILE A 139 3.94 -7.15 -20.85
N HIS A 140 3.58 -7.25 -22.12
CA HIS A 140 3.93 -8.36 -23.00
C HIS A 140 4.62 -7.87 -24.28
N ASN A 141 4.93 -6.58 -24.36
CA ASN A 141 5.57 -5.95 -25.49
C ASN A 141 6.89 -5.31 -25.05
N ARG A 142 8.00 -5.74 -25.65
CA ARG A 142 9.35 -5.25 -25.34
C ARG A 142 9.47 -3.73 -25.41
N LYS A 143 8.91 -3.09 -26.45
CA LYS A 143 9.02 -1.62 -26.64
C LYS A 143 8.32 -0.85 -25.51
N ILE A 144 7.19 -1.35 -25.02
CA ILE A 144 6.49 -0.76 -23.89
C ILE A 144 7.32 -0.94 -22.61
N GLN A 145 7.89 -2.13 -22.39
CA GLN A 145 8.74 -2.40 -21.23
C GLN A 145 9.98 -1.51 -21.20
N GLU A 146 10.66 -1.35 -22.33
CA GLU A 146 11.83 -0.48 -22.47
C GLU A 146 11.48 0.98 -22.19
N LYS A 147 10.31 1.46 -22.65
CA LYS A 147 9.82 2.81 -22.34
C LYS A 147 9.55 2.99 -20.84
N ILE A 148 8.98 1.99 -20.18
CA ILE A 148 8.77 2.01 -18.72
C ILE A 148 10.11 2.03 -17.97
N PHE A 149 11.08 1.22 -18.37
CA PHE A 149 12.42 1.23 -17.77
C PHE A 149 13.12 2.59 -17.93
N GLU A 150 13.02 3.21 -19.11
CA GLU A 150 13.52 4.57 -19.33
C GLU A 150 12.87 5.58 -18.38
N MET A 151 11.54 5.52 -18.20
CA MET A 151 10.81 6.39 -17.27
C MET A 151 11.18 6.15 -15.80
N LEU A 152 11.56 4.93 -15.44
CA LEU A 152 12.09 4.58 -14.12
C LEU A 152 13.58 4.95 -13.96
N GLY A 153 14.24 5.46 -15.00
CA GLY A 153 15.67 5.79 -14.96
C GLY A 153 16.59 4.56 -14.99
N ILE A 154 16.09 3.40 -15.42
CA ILE A 154 16.87 2.18 -15.58
C ILE A 154 17.55 2.21 -16.95
N SER A 155 18.87 2.10 -16.98
CA SER A 155 19.63 2.11 -18.25
C SER A 155 19.36 0.84 -19.07
N LYS A 156 19.69 0.88 -20.37
CA LYS A 156 19.52 -0.30 -21.23
C LYS A 156 20.43 -1.45 -20.79
N GLU A 157 21.64 -1.12 -20.37
CA GLU A 157 22.62 -2.08 -19.88
C GLU A 157 22.13 -2.75 -18.60
N GLU A 158 21.62 -1.97 -17.65
CA GLU A 158 21.05 -2.48 -16.40
C GLU A 158 19.78 -3.32 -16.65
N ALA A 159 18.91 -2.86 -17.55
CA ALA A 159 17.70 -3.59 -17.93
C ALA A 159 18.03 -4.95 -18.57
N LEU A 160 19.07 -5.02 -19.41
CA LEU A 160 19.53 -6.28 -20.02
C LEU A 160 20.20 -7.20 -19.00
N GLU A 161 21.02 -6.66 -18.10
CA GLU A 161 21.68 -7.45 -17.05
C GLU A 161 20.66 -8.08 -16.08
N LYS A 162 19.68 -7.31 -15.62
CA LYS A 162 18.69 -7.77 -14.64
C LYS A 162 17.52 -8.54 -15.27
N PHE A 163 17.08 -8.13 -16.47
CA PHE A 163 15.81 -8.58 -17.05
C PHE A 163 15.93 -9.04 -18.52
N GLY A 164 17.15 -9.22 -19.05
CA GLY A 164 17.37 -9.60 -20.45
C GLY A 164 16.63 -10.86 -20.86
N PHE A 165 16.64 -11.90 -20.01
CA PHE A 165 15.92 -13.16 -20.26
C PHE A 165 14.41 -12.94 -20.47
N LEU A 166 13.81 -11.98 -19.76
CA LEU A 166 12.38 -11.68 -19.87
C LEU A 166 12.09 -10.81 -21.11
N LEU A 167 12.97 -9.86 -21.41
CA LEU A 167 12.87 -9.03 -22.60
C LEU A 167 12.96 -9.86 -23.88
N GLU A 168 13.86 -10.85 -23.91
CA GLU A 168 13.96 -11.83 -25.00
C GLU A 168 12.69 -12.67 -25.12
N ALA A 169 12.13 -13.13 -23.99
CA ALA A 169 10.88 -13.90 -23.98
C ALA A 169 9.69 -13.12 -24.58
N PHE A 170 9.64 -11.80 -24.42
CA PHE A 170 8.60 -10.97 -25.06
C PHE A 170 8.71 -10.96 -26.59
N GLU A 171 9.91 -11.08 -27.16
CA GLU A 171 10.11 -11.16 -28.61
C GLU A 171 9.69 -12.50 -29.21
N CYS A 172 9.63 -13.55 -28.40
CA CYS A 172 9.11 -14.87 -28.80
C CYS A 172 7.57 -14.93 -28.89
N GLY A 173 6.87 -13.80 -28.76
CA GLY A 173 5.41 -13.73 -28.90
C GLY A 173 4.66 -13.98 -27.60
N ALA A 174 5.11 -13.35 -26.49
CA ALA A 174 4.38 -13.40 -25.23
C ALA A 174 2.94 -12.86 -25.40
N PRO A 175 1.90 -13.61 -25.03
CA PRO A 175 0.52 -13.15 -25.16
C PRO A 175 0.19 -12.09 -24.10
N PRO A 176 -0.87 -11.28 -24.30
CA PRO A 176 -1.44 -10.49 -23.21
C PRO A 176 -1.79 -11.40 -22.03
N HIS A 177 -1.29 -11.06 -20.84
CA HIS A 177 -1.47 -11.85 -19.63
C HIS A 177 -1.60 -10.93 -18.41
N GLY A 178 -2.15 -11.47 -17.34
CA GLY A 178 -2.36 -10.80 -16.07
C GLY A 178 -2.51 -11.84 -14.98
N GLY A 179 -2.44 -11.41 -13.74
CA GLY A 179 -2.59 -12.32 -12.61
C GLY A 179 -2.87 -11.58 -11.31
N ILE A 180 -3.25 -12.36 -10.32
CA ILE A 180 -3.54 -11.90 -8.96
C ILE A 180 -2.92 -12.88 -7.98
N ALA A 181 -2.44 -12.37 -6.85
CA ALA A 181 -2.00 -13.18 -5.72
C ALA A 181 -2.82 -12.81 -4.50
N LEU A 182 -3.40 -13.81 -3.84
CA LEU A 182 -4.16 -13.64 -2.60
C LEU A 182 -3.32 -14.08 -1.42
N GLY A 183 -3.35 -13.31 -0.35
CA GLY A 183 -2.80 -13.68 0.95
C GLY A 183 -3.69 -14.75 1.59
N LEU A 184 -3.37 -16.03 1.36
CA LEU A 184 -4.18 -17.14 1.85
C LEU A 184 -4.32 -17.12 3.38
N ASP A 185 -3.24 -16.89 4.13
CA ASP A 185 -3.28 -16.84 5.59
C ASP A 185 -4.17 -15.68 6.08
N ARG A 186 -4.09 -14.53 5.41
CA ARG A 186 -4.96 -13.38 5.69
C ARG A 186 -6.42 -13.71 5.38
N PHE A 187 -6.68 -14.42 4.28
CA PHE A 187 -8.03 -14.83 3.92
C PHE A 187 -8.63 -15.74 4.99
N VAL A 188 -7.88 -16.76 5.42
CA VAL A 188 -8.32 -17.70 6.45
C VAL A 188 -8.53 -16.97 7.79
N ALA A 189 -7.64 -16.06 8.17
CA ALA A 189 -7.80 -15.26 9.39
C ALA A 189 -9.07 -14.41 9.36
N ILE A 190 -9.37 -13.74 8.24
CA ILE A 190 -10.61 -12.97 8.07
C ILE A 190 -11.85 -13.86 8.18
N LEU A 191 -11.83 -15.04 7.55
CA LEU A 191 -12.94 -15.99 7.62
C LEU A 191 -13.14 -16.59 9.01
N ALA A 192 -12.05 -16.81 9.75
CA ALA A 192 -12.06 -17.31 11.12
C ALA A 192 -12.38 -16.23 12.17
N GLY A 193 -12.36 -14.94 11.78
CA GLY A 193 -12.53 -13.82 12.70
C GLY A 193 -11.29 -13.54 13.58
N GLU A 194 -10.12 -13.97 13.14
CA GLU A 194 -8.85 -13.80 13.86
C GLU A 194 -8.16 -12.49 13.45
N GLU A 195 -7.66 -11.72 14.43
CA GLU A 195 -6.93 -10.47 14.16
C GLU A 195 -5.51 -10.75 13.58
N SER A 196 -4.95 -11.92 13.90
CA SER A 196 -3.57 -12.29 13.59
C SER A 196 -3.52 -13.56 12.73
N ILE A 197 -2.72 -13.52 11.67
CA ILE A 197 -2.48 -14.71 10.82
C ILE A 197 -1.77 -15.84 11.57
N ARG A 198 -1.14 -15.55 12.72
CA ARG A 198 -0.45 -16.57 13.52
C ARG A 198 -1.42 -17.60 14.08
N ASP A 199 -2.66 -17.23 14.29
CA ASP A 199 -3.69 -18.10 14.88
C ASP A 199 -4.30 -19.06 13.85
N VAL A 200 -4.01 -18.85 12.56
CA VAL A 200 -4.41 -19.75 11.47
C VAL A 200 -3.23 -20.52 10.86
N ILE A 201 -2.02 -20.36 11.42
CA ILE A 201 -0.81 -21.07 11.01
C ILE A 201 -0.43 -22.05 12.13
N ALA A 202 -0.19 -23.31 11.80
CA ALA A 202 0.07 -24.35 12.80
C ALA A 202 1.33 -24.08 13.67
N PHE A 203 2.42 -23.57 13.06
CA PHE A 203 3.68 -23.29 13.74
C PHE A 203 4.27 -21.92 13.32
N PRO A 204 3.64 -20.81 13.77
CA PRO A 204 4.03 -19.47 13.34
C PRO A 204 5.41 -19.08 13.90
N LYS A 205 5.94 -17.97 13.39
CA LYS A 205 7.18 -17.35 13.88
C LYS A 205 6.87 -16.07 14.66
N THR A 206 7.80 -15.62 15.49
CA THR A 206 7.72 -14.30 16.14
C THR A 206 7.86 -13.18 15.10
N GLY A 207 7.63 -11.94 15.52
CA GLY A 207 7.88 -10.77 14.66
C GLY A 207 9.34 -10.64 14.20
N SER A 208 10.29 -11.24 14.93
CA SER A 208 11.71 -11.33 14.58
C SER A 208 12.07 -12.56 13.74
N GLY A 209 11.08 -13.32 13.24
CA GLY A 209 11.32 -14.52 12.42
C GLY A 209 11.75 -15.77 13.20
N VAL A 210 11.75 -15.74 14.52
CA VAL A 210 12.22 -16.85 15.37
C VAL A 210 11.11 -17.88 15.58
N CYS A 211 11.47 -19.16 15.51
CA CYS A 211 10.64 -20.28 15.90
C CYS A 211 10.97 -20.73 17.32
N LEU A 212 10.17 -20.28 18.29
CA LEU A 212 10.38 -20.62 19.70
C LEU A 212 10.27 -22.12 19.99
N MET A 213 9.48 -22.86 19.21
CA MET A 213 9.30 -24.31 19.38
C MET A 213 10.59 -25.10 19.06
N THR A 214 11.30 -24.71 18.00
CA THR A 214 12.50 -25.43 17.54
C THR A 214 13.80 -24.71 17.88
N GLY A 215 13.75 -23.47 18.36
CA GLY A 215 14.92 -22.61 18.55
C GLY A 215 15.58 -22.16 17.25
N ALA A 216 14.83 -22.06 16.15
CA ALA A 216 15.37 -21.64 14.85
C ALA A 216 15.18 -20.12 14.60
N PRO A 217 16.05 -19.44 13.85
CA PRO A 217 17.31 -19.95 13.28
C PRO A 217 18.35 -20.28 14.36
N SER A 218 19.30 -21.15 14.03
CA SER A 218 20.39 -21.58 14.92
C SER A 218 21.71 -21.63 14.16
N GLU A 219 22.82 -21.71 14.90
CA GLU A 219 24.15 -21.88 14.32
C GLU A 219 24.27 -23.17 13.50
N VAL A 220 25.14 -23.15 12.50
CA VAL A 220 25.52 -24.30 11.67
C VAL A 220 26.97 -24.67 11.93
N ARG A 221 27.35 -25.92 11.63
CA ARG A 221 28.74 -26.37 11.85
C ARG A 221 29.68 -25.76 10.83
N ASP A 222 30.90 -25.43 11.26
CA ASP A 222 31.97 -24.94 10.39
C ASP A 222 32.24 -25.82 9.17
N THR A 223 32.07 -27.14 9.29
CA THR A 223 32.26 -28.06 8.16
C THR A 223 31.25 -27.81 7.05
N GLN A 224 30.01 -27.43 7.38
CA GLN A 224 28.97 -27.12 6.40
C GLN A 224 29.26 -25.79 5.71
N LEU A 225 29.72 -24.79 6.46
CA LEU A 225 30.16 -23.51 5.91
C LEU A 225 31.34 -23.69 4.95
N LYS A 226 32.35 -24.47 5.34
CA LYS A 226 33.51 -24.80 4.50
C LYS A 226 33.13 -25.54 3.22
N GLU A 227 32.21 -26.49 3.31
CA GLU A 227 31.69 -27.22 2.14
C GLU A 227 31.04 -26.28 1.13
N LEU A 228 30.25 -25.32 1.62
CA LEU A 228 29.61 -24.29 0.79
C LEU A 228 30.55 -23.13 0.41
N LYS A 229 31.80 -23.15 0.92
CA LYS A 229 32.79 -22.06 0.78
C LYS A 229 32.23 -20.71 1.26
N ILE A 230 31.48 -20.75 2.35
CA ILE A 230 30.93 -19.59 3.04
C ILE A 230 31.80 -19.32 4.26
N GLU A 231 32.18 -18.06 4.45
CA GLU A 231 32.86 -17.57 5.65
C GLU A 231 31.94 -16.55 6.31
N LEU A 232 31.70 -16.71 7.61
CA LEU A 232 30.95 -15.72 8.38
C LEU A 232 31.91 -14.58 8.72
N VAL A 233 31.49 -13.36 8.41
CA VAL A 233 32.21 -12.14 8.76
C VAL A 233 31.59 -11.58 10.04
N GLU A 234 32.40 -11.17 11.01
CA GLU A 234 31.88 -10.46 12.18
C GLU A 234 31.19 -9.16 11.73
N GLU A 235 30.00 -8.88 12.26
CA GLU A 235 29.36 -7.58 12.06
C GLU A 235 30.27 -6.49 12.63
N VAL A 236 30.77 -5.61 11.77
CA VAL A 236 31.38 -4.36 12.20
C VAL A 236 30.24 -3.55 12.82
N PRO A 237 30.33 -3.13 14.10
CA PRO A 237 29.33 -2.24 14.68
C PRO A 237 29.21 -1.00 13.78
N ASN A 238 28.00 -0.68 13.34
CA ASN A 238 27.74 0.62 12.72
C ASN A 238 28.01 1.69 13.77
N ASP A 239 29.22 2.26 13.77
CA ASP A 239 29.51 3.52 14.42
C ASP A 239 28.77 4.62 13.64
N GLU A 240 27.52 4.88 14.03
CA GLU A 240 26.84 6.17 13.84
C GLU A 240 27.01 7.05 15.08
#